data_AF-W7WDP8-F1
#
_entry.id   AF-W7WDP8-F1
#
_cell.length_a   1.000
_cell.length_b   1.000
_cell.length_c   1.000
_cell.angle_alpha   90.00
_cell.angle_beta   90.00
_cell.angle_gamma   90.00
#
_symmetry.space_group_name_H-M   'P 1'
#
loop_
_entity.id
_entity.type
_entity.pdbx_description
1 polymer ?
#
loop_
_entity_poly.entity_id
_entity_poly.type
_entity_poly.pdbx_seq_one_letter_code
_entity_poly.pdbx_strand_id
1 'polypeptide(L)'
;MRSVRAFLSLPALGGAVLVLLTSLLPTAHAGPVLDRVRSGGVVRVCIWPDYYGITFRHPRTRQLDGIDIDLSAALGADLRAGVQYVESSFETLVDDLQADRCDVAMFAVGRTPQRMAQLRFTQPYLQSGIYGITTKGHPAVRTWSDIDQPGVLVGVQAGTFMEPAMEGFLRHARLVVVKPPASRERELGAGRIDVFMTDYATADACWITPTGRA
;
A
#
# COMPACT_ATOMS: atom_id res chain seq x y z
N MET A 1 30.83 -82.43 52.65
CA MET A 1 31.79 -81.54 51.95
C MET A 1 31.18 -80.14 51.90
N ARG A 2 31.88 -79.13 52.47
CA ARG A 2 31.95 -77.68 52.17
C ARG A 2 30.70 -76.94 51.65
N SER A 3 30.37 -75.69 51.93
CA SER A 3 30.72 -74.62 52.88
C SER A 3 29.93 -73.38 52.38
N VAL A 4 29.24 -72.66 53.28
CA VAL A 4 29.10 -71.20 53.41
C VAL A 4 29.16 -70.30 52.14
N ARG A 5 28.14 -69.44 51.93
CA ARG A 5 28.21 -67.96 52.06
C ARG A 5 26.98 -67.22 51.47
N ALA A 6 26.43 -66.34 52.30
CA ALA A 6 25.46 -65.30 51.97
C ALA A 6 26.11 -64.15 51.18
N PHE A 7 25.34 -63.49 50.32
CA PHE A 7 25.58 -62.11 49.92
C PHE A 7 24.23 -61.38 49.76
N LEU A 8 24.07 -60.33 50.56
CA LEU A 8 23.04 -59.30 50.43
C LEU A 8 23.37 -58.37 49.25
N SER A 9 22.36 -57.89 48.54
CA SER A 9 22.38 -56.57 47.89
C SER A 9 20.97 -55.98 47.78
N LEU A 10 20.87 -54.71 48.19
CA LEU A 10 19.69 -53.85 48.33
C LEU A 10 19.11 -53.36 46.97
N PRO A 11 17.90 -52.77 46.95
CA PRO A 11 17.16 -52.41 45.74
C PRO A 11 17.57 -51.04 45.18
N ALA A 12 17.56 -50.90 43.85
CA ALA A 12 17.68 -49.60 43.18
C ALA A 12 16.29 -49.00 42.94
N LEU A 13 15.97 -47.95 43.69
CA LEU A 13 14.83 -47.05 43.46
C LEU A 13 15.10 -46.24 42.18
N GLY A 14 14.42 -46.58 41.09
CA GLY A 14 14.39 -45.78 39.87
C GLY A 14 13.43 -44.59 40.02
N GLY A 15 13.98 -43.40 40.30
CA GLY A 15 13.23 -42.15 40.30
C GLY A 15 12.84 -41.74 38.87
N ALA A 16 11.54 -41.66 38.61
CA ALA A 16 11.00 -41.07 37.39
C ALA A 16 11.16 -39.55 37.44
N VAL A 17 12.14 -39.02 36.69
CA VAL A 17 12.30 -37.59 36.46
C VAL A 17 11.25 -37.16 35.43
N LEU A 18 10.20 -36.47 35.90
CA LEU A 18 9.22 -35.81 35.06
C LEU A 18 9.88 -34.56 34.44
N VAL A 19 10.43 -34.71 33.24
CA VAL A 19 10.92 -33.58 32.44
C VAL A 19 9.72 -32.75 32.00
N LEU A 20 9.48 -31.63 32.69
CA LEU A 20 8.53 -30.61 32.27
C LEU A 20 9.08 -29.98 30.96
N LEU A 21 8.59 -30.43 29.80
CA LEU A 21 8.78 -29.71 28.54
C LEU A 21 7.99 -28.41 28.61
N THR A 22 8.62 -27.35 29.12
CA THR A 22 8.15 -25.98 28.90
C THR A 22 8.27 -25.68 27.41
N SER A 23 7.18 -25.87 26.69
CA SER A 23 7.01 -25.43 25.31
C SER A 23 7.30 -23.93 25.22
N LEU A 24 8.46 -23.58 24.68
CA LEU A 24 8.82 -22.24 24.24
C LEU A 24 7.87 -21.86 23.09
N LEU A 25 6.69 -21.35 23.44
CA LEU A 25 5.85 -20.65 22.48
C LEU A 25 6.66 -19.43 22.00
N PRO A 26 6.86 -19.23 20.69
CA PRO A 26 7.49 -18.03 20.19
C PRO A 26 6.65 -16.84 20.68
N THR A 27 7.24 -16.02 21.56
CA THR A 27 6.65 -14.74 21.92
C THR A 27 6.61 -13.93 20.63
N ALA A 28 5.39 -13.66 20.16
CA ALA A 28 5.16 -12.72 19.06
C ALA A 28 5.70 -11.36 19.51
N HIS A 29 6.96 -11.09 19.21
CA HIS A 29 7.55 -9.78 19.42
C HIS A 29 6.86 -8.85 18.44
N ALA A 30 6.04 -7.95 18.99
CA ALA A 30 5.70 -6.72 18.31
C ALA A 30 7.00 -6.10 17.78
N GLY A 31 7.05 -5.78 16.48
CA GLY A 31 8.23 -5.11 15.93
C GLY A 31 8.41 -3.73 16.58
N PRO A 32 9.60 -3.11 16.50
CA PRO A 32 9.89 -1.81 17.12
C PRO A 32 8.87 -0.71 16.78
N VAL A 33 8.28 -0.76 15.58
CA VAL A 33 7.21 0.15 15.13
C VAL A 33 5.94 0.00 15.98
N LEU A 34 5.49 -1.22 16.25
CA LEU A 34 4.26 -1.46 17.00
C LEU A 34 4.43 -1.08 18.48
N ASP A 35 5.62 -1.29 19.05
CA ASP A 35 5.93 -0.84 20.41
C ASP A 35 5.93 0.69 20.51
N ARG A 36 6.48 1.38 19.51
CA ARG A 36 6.41 2.84 19.41
C ARG A 36 4.96 3.33 19.30
N VAL A 37 4.14 2.72 18.44
CA VAL A 37 2.73 3.11 18.28
C VAL A 37 1.95 2.89 19.58
N ARG A 38 2.17 1.76 20.26
CA ARG A 38 1.51 1.44 21.53
C ARG A 38 1.93 2.37 22.67
N SER A 39 3.20 2.72 22.75
CA SER A 39 3.72 3.62 23.78
C SER A 39 3.40 5.09 23.52
N GLY A 40 3.45 5.52 22.26
CA GLY A 40 3.14 6.90 21.85
C GLY A 40 1.66 7.18 21.66
N GLY A 41 0.81 6.14 21.52
CA GLY A 41 -0.62 6.28 21.31
C GLY A 41 -1.00 6.90 19.96
N VAL A 42 -0.08 6.87 18.98
CA VAL A 42 -0.27 7.45 17.64
C VAL A 42 0.32 6.52 16.58
N VAL A 43 -0.43 6.26 15.51
CA VAL A 43 0.06 5.65 14.28
C VAL A 43 0.18 6.72 13.19
N ARG A 44 1.37 6.84 12.61
CA ARG A 44 1.67 7.77 11.52
C ARG A 44 1.41 7.08 10.18
N VAL A 45 0.47 7.60 9.41
CA VAL A 45 0.03 7.00 8.15
C VAL A 45 0.45 7.92 7.00
N CYS A 46 1.38 7.46 6.17
CA CYS A 46 1.67 8.14 4.92
C CYS A 46 0.47 8.05 3.98
N ILE A 47 0.07 9.19 3.41
CA ILE A 47 -1.01 9.33 2.43
C ILE A 47 -0.56 10.18 1.25
N TRP A 48 -1.19 10.01 0.10
CA TRP A 48 -1.06 10.94 -1.02
C TRP A 48 -2.40 11.67 -1.24
N PRO A 49 -2.55 12.93 -0.77
CA PRO A 49 -3.85 13.60 -0.63
C PRO A 49 -4.54 14.00 -1.95
N ASP A 50 -3.98 13.62 -3.11
CA ASP A 50 -4.52 13.94 -4.44
C ASP A 50 -5.17 12.73 -5.11
N TYR A 51 -5.34 11.60 -4.40
CA TYR A 51 -5.79 10.34 -5.00
C TYR A 51 -7.29 10.09 -4.78
N TYR A 52 -8.10 10.44 -5.79
CA TYR A 52 -9.57 10.30 -5.77
C TYR A 52 -10.03 8.90 -5.37
N GLY A 53 -10.97 8.83 -4.41
CA GLY A 53 -11.53 7.58 -3.89
C GLY A 53 -10.62 6.79 -2.95
N ILE A 54 -9.34 7.17 -2.83
CA ILE A 54 -8.34 6.46 -2.02
C ILE A 54 -7.96 7.28 -0.78
N THR A 55 -7.26 8.40 -0.99
CA THR A 55 -6.88 9.37 0.04
C THR A 55 -6.97 10.74 -0.56
N PHE A 56 -8.18 11.24 -0.80
CA PHE A 56 -8.37 12.54 -1.42
C PHE A 56 -8.60 13.61 -0.38
N ARG A 57 -8.06 14.81 -0.62
CA ARG A 57 -8.32 15.98 0.22
C ARG A 57 -9.24 16.92 -0.51
N HIS A 58 -10.46 17.09 0.00
CA HIS A 58 -11.39 18.05 -0.55
C HIS A 58 -10.80 19.46 -0.59
N PRO A 59 -10.76 20.13 -1.77
CA PRO A 59 -10.08 21.41 -1.92
C PRO A 59 -10.72 22.53 -1.10
N ARG A 60 -12.04 22.43 -0.83
CA ARG A 60 -12.80 23.44 -0.07
C ARG A 60 -12.77 23.18 1.43
N THR A 61 -13.11 21.97 1.87
CA THR A 61 -13.25 21.65 3.30
C THR A 61 -11.94 21.19 3.93
N ARG A 62 -10.94 20.84 3.12
CA ARG A 62 -9.66 20.23 3.54
C ARG A 62 -9.80 18.88 4.25
N GLN A 63 -11.02 18.35 4.32
CA GLN A 63 -11.31 17.03 4.85
C GLN A 63 -10.72 15.96 3.93
N LEU A 64 -10.20 14.90 4.54
CA LEU A 64 -9.70 13.73 3.85
C LEU A 64 -10.84 12.70 3.74
N ASP A 65 -10.97 12.10 2.57
CA ASP A 65 -11.93 11.05 2.27
C ASP A 65 -11.29 9.94 1.40
N GLY A 66 -11.97 8.79 1.34
CA GLY A 66 -11.56 7.63 0.54
C GLY A 66 -11.32 6.37 1.36
N ILE A 67 -11.22 5.23 0.68
CA ILE A 67 -11.15 3.90 1.30
C ILE A 67 -9.97 3.79 2.29
N ASP A 68 -8.82 4.38 1.97
CA ASP A 68 -7.63 4.25 2.83
C ASP A 68 -7.69 5.20 4.04
N ILE A 69 -8.46 6.29 3.96
CA ILE A 69 -8.78 7.13 5.12
C ILE A 69 -9.68 6.36 6.08
N ASP A 70 -10.69 5.66 5.57
CA ASP A 70 -11.59 4.83 6.40
C ASP A 70 -10.83 3.64 7.02
N LEU A 71 -10.01 2.94 6.23
CA LEU A 71 -9.21 1.81 6.71
C LEU A 71 -8.16 2.23 7.73
N SER A 72 -7.51 3.38 7.54
CA SER A 72 -6.52 3.89 8.49
C SER A 72 -7.16 4.35 9.80
N ALA A 73 -8.37 4.92 9.75
CA ALA A 73 -9.16 5.22 10.95
C ALA A 73 -9.53 3.94 11.72
N ALA A 74 -9.95 2.89 11.02
CA ALA A 74 -10.22 1.58 11.62
C ALA A 74 -8.96 0.96 12.24
N LEU A 75 -7.82 1.04 11.56
CA LEU A 75 -6.53 0.61 12.09
C LEU A 75 -6.17 1.35 13.39
N GLY A 76 -6.36 2.66 13.44
CA GLY A 76 -6.16 3.46 14.65
C GLY A 76 -7.05 2.98 15.80
N ALA A 77 -8.33 2.71 15.53
CA ALA A 77 -9.28 2.19 16.51
C ALA A 77 -8.83 0.83 17.07
N ASP A 78 -8.43 -0.11 16.21
CA ASP A 78 -7.94 -1.43 16.60
C ASP A 78 -6.66 -1.36 17.45
N LEU A 79 -5.77 -0.42 17.11
CA LEU A 79 -4.54 -0.16 17.85
C LEU A 79 -4.75 0.66 19.12
N ARG A 80 -5.96 1.20 19.34
CA ARG A 80 -6.27 2.18 20.39
C ARG A 80 -5.32 3.39 20.34
N ALA A 81 -5.03 3.86 19.14
CA ALA A 81 -4.11 4.95 18.85
C ALA A 81 -4.78 6.01 17.96
N GLY A 82 -4.38 7.27 18.13
CA GLY A 82 -4.72 8.33 17.19
C GLY A 82 -4.05 8.12 15.83
N VAL A 83 -4.66 8.60 14.76
CA VAL A 83 -4.09 8.55 13.41
C VAL A 83 -3.49 9.92 13.08
N GLN A 84 -2.22 9.94 12.73
CA GLN A 84 -1.54 11.13 12.20
C GLN A 84 -1.22 10.92 10.73
N TYR A 85 -1.83 11.71 9.85
CA TYR A 85 -1.53 11.66 8.44
C TYR A 85 -0.25 12.42 8.09
N VAL A 86 0.62 11.79 7.31
CA VAL A 86 1.87 12.36 6.80
C VAL A 86 1.77 12.41 5.28
N GLU A 87 1.93 13.60 4.69
CA GLU A 87 1.87 13.75 3.24
C GLU A 87 3.13 13.17 2.59
N SER A 88 2.90 12.33 1.58
CA SER A 88 3.88 11.57 0.81
C SER A 88 3.46 11.56 -0.67
N SER A 89 4.20 10.81 -1.48
CA SER A 89 3.93 10.60 -2.90
C SER A 89 4.41 9.21 -3.31
N PHE A 90 4.04 8.75 -4.50
CA PHE A 90 4.58 7.49 -5.02
C PHE A 90 6.08 7.52 -5.30
N GLU A 91 6.66 8.70 -5.58
CA GLU A 91 8.10 8.88 -5.77
C GLU A 91 8.86 8.78 -4.43
N THR A 92 8.31 9.36 -3.36
CA THR A 92 8.99 9.46 -2.05
C THR A 92 8.60 8.36 -1.06
N LEU A 93 7.55 7.58 -1.33
CA LEU A 93 7.01 6.57 -0.42
C LEU A 93 8.05 5.67 0.25
N VAL A 94 8.96 5.11 -0.55
CA VAL A 94 9.97 4.18 -0.04
C VAL A 94 10.87 4.90 0.95
N ASP A 95 11.40 6.05 0.56
CA ASP A 95 12.29 6.86 1.37
C ASP A 95 11.58 7.34 2.64
N ASP A 96 10.29 7.70 2.55
CA ASP A 96 9.49 8.16 3.67
C ASP A 96 9.29 7.06 4.73
N LEU A 97 9.07 5.81 4.32
CA LEU A 97 8.99 4.68 5.24
C LEU A 97 10.37 4.30 5.81
N GLN A 98 11.42 4.30 4.99
CA GLN A 98 12.77 3.94 5.42
C GLN A 98 13.40 4.98 6.36
N ALA A 99 13.08 6.26 6.15
CA ALA A 99 13.49 7.36 7.01
C ALA A 99 12.62 7.50 8.27
N ASP A 100 11.73 6.53 8.54
CA ASP A 100 10.82 6.52 9.69
C ASP A 100 9.94 7.78 9.77
N ARG A 101 9.56 8.40 8.63
CA ARG A 101 8.63 9.54 8.61
C ARG A 101 7.21 9.11 8.95
N CYS A 102 6.84 7.88 8.59
CA CYS A 102 5.56 7.25 8.90
C CYS A 102 5.74 5.78 9.26
N ASP A 103 4.73 5.20 9.91
CA ASP A 103 4.75 3.81 10.39
C ASP A 103 4.17 2.84 9.35
N VAL A 104 3.23 3.32 8.53
CA VAL A 104 2.56 2.59 7.46
C VAL A 104 2.18 3.55 6.34
N ALA A 105 2.13 3.07 5.10
CA ALA A 105 1.60 3.82 3.97
C ALA A 105 0.27 3.24 3.51
N MET A 106 -0.74 4.10 3.37
CA MET A 106 -2.11 3.73 2.99
C MET A 106 -2.59 4.75 1.95
N PHE A 107 -2.33 4.47 0.67
CA PHE A 107 -2.85 5.22 -0.47
C PHE A 107 -2.84 4.35 -1.75
N ALA A 108 -3.42 3.15 -1.67
CA ALA A 108 -3.51 2.13 -2.71
C ALA A 108 -2.14 1.80 -3.34
N VAL A 109 -1.16 1.54 -2.47
CA VAL A 109 0.21 1.24 -2.90
C VAL A 109 0.24 -0.10 -3.62
N GLY A 110 0.43 -0.05 -4.94
CA GLY A 110 0.65 -1.24 -5.77
C GLY A 110 1.86 -2.04 -5.31
N ARG A 111 1.66 -3.36 -5.14
CA ARG A 111 2.68 -4.35 -4.74
C ARG A 111 3.54 -4.78 -5.94
N THR A 112 4.49 -3.94 -6.32
CA THR A 112 5.45 -4.23 -7.40
C THR A 112 6.68 -4.98 -6.87
N PRO A 113 7.38 -5.78 -7.71
CA PRO A 113 8.61 -6.46 -7.30
C PRO A 113 9.66 -5.51 -6.71
N GLN A 114 9.80 -4.32 -7.28
CA GLN A 114 10.73 -3.28 -6.84
C GLN A 114 10.41 -2.81 -5.42
N ARG A 115 9.13 -2.55 -5.12
CA ARG A 115 8.70 -2.15 -3.78
C ARG A 115 8.78 -3.29 -2.79
N MET A 116 8.44 -4.53 -3.20
CA MET A 116 8.55 -5.71 -2.34
C MET A 116 9.98 -6.03 -1.92
N ALA A 117 10.97 -5.64 -2.73
CA ALA A 117 12.38 -5.80 -2.37
C ALA A 117 12.81 -4.87 -1.22
N GLN A 118 12.05 -3.79 -0.96
CA GLN A 118 12.42 -2.73 -0.03
C GLN A 118 11.42 -2.56 1.13
N LEU A 119 10.17 -2.97 0.93
CA LEU A 119 9.05 -2.76 1.84
C LEU A 119 8.30 -4.07 2.09
N ARG A 120 7.67 -4.15 3.25
CA ARG A 120 6.73 -5.23 3.59
C ARG A 120 5.31 -4.78 3.27
N PHE A 121 4.50 -5.71 2.77
CA PHE A 121 3.10 -5.49 2.43
C PHE A 121 2.19 -6.34 3.29
N THR A 122 0.98 -5.84 3.54
CA THR A 122 -0.13 -6.60 4.10
C THR A 122 -0.70 -7.58 3.08
N GLN A 123 -1.72 -8.35 3.49
CA GLN A 123 -2.59 -8.99 2.51
C GLN A 123 -3.32 -7.91 1.68
N PRO A 124 -3.48 -8.11 0.36
CA PRO A 124 -4.14 -7.12 -0.49
C PRO A 124 -5.61 -6.97 -0.07
N TYR A 125 -6.07 -5.72 0.07
CA TYR A 125 -7.47 -5.39 0.34
C TYR A 125 -8.16 -4.73 -0.87
N LEU A 126 -7.39 -4.34 -1.89
CA LEU A 126 -7.86 -3.76 -3.14
C LEU A 126 -7.19 -4.47 -4.32
N GLN A 127 -7.98 -4.79 -5.35
CA GLN A 127 -7.49 -5.32 -6.62
C GLN A 127 -8.07 -4.50 -7.76
N SER A 128 -7.21 -4.05 -8.67
CA SER A 128 -7.61 -3.24 -9.82
C SER A 128 -6.77 -3.56 -11.05
N GLY A 129 -7.38 -3.40 -12.23
CA GLY A 129 -6.67 -3.24 -13.51
C GLY A 129 -6.18 -1.80 -13.73
N ILE A 130 -5.61 -1.55 -14.91
CA ILE A 130 -5.30 -0.20 -15.41
C ILE A 130 -6.47 0.25 -16.29
N TYR A 131 -6.98 1.45 -16.03
CA TYR A 131 -8.08 2.09 -16.75
C TYR A 131 -7.59 3.37 -17.41
N GLY A 132 -8.11 3.69 -18.59
CA GLY A 132 -7.86 4.98 -19.25
C GLY A 132 -9.03 5.93 -19.02
N ILE A 133 -8.75 7.17 -18.60
CA ILE A 133 -9.74 8.23 -18.43
C ILE A 133 -9.44 9.35 -19.41
N THR A 134 -10.47 9.72 -20.18
CA THR A 134 -10.43 10.81 -21.17
C THR A 134 -11.67 11.69 -21.03
N THR A 135 -11.69 12.83 -21.72
CA THR A 135 -12.83 13.74 -21.71
C THR A 135 -14.00 13.16 -22.50
N LYS A 136 -15.23 13.48 -22.06
CA LYS A 136 -16.44 13.02 -22.76
C LYS A 136 -16.45 13.60 -24.18
N GLY A 137 -16.52 12.71 -25.18
CA GLY A 137 -16.56 13.11 -26.58
C GLY A 137 -15.19 13.40 -27.18
N HIS A 138 -14.09 13.00 -26.52
CA HIS A 138 -12.75 13.11 -27.08
C HIS A 138 -12.69 12.56 -28.53
N PRO A 139 -12.12 13.31 -29.49
CA PRO A 139 -12.21 12.95 -30.91
C PRO A 139 -11.36 11.71 -31.25
N ALA A 140 -10.18 11.57 -30.63
CA ALA A 140 -9.24 10.48 -30.90
C ALA A 140 -9.42 9.28 -29.96
N VAL A 141 -9.35 9.47 -28.64
CA VAL A 141 -9.45 8.37 -27.66
C VAL A 141 -10.91 8.07 -27.28
N ARG A 142 -11.47 6.95 -27.73
CA ARG A 142 -12.84 6.50 -27.35
C ARG A 142 -12.86 5.10 -26.78
N THR A 143 -11.90 4.28 -27.17
CA THR A 143 -11.74 2.89 -26.78
C THR A 143 -10.28 2.64 -26.40
N TRP A 144 -10.02 1.50 -25.76
CA TRP A 144 -8.65 1.15 -25.36
C TRP A 144 -7.67 1.08 -26.55
N SER A 145 -8.12 0.61 -27.72
CA SER A 145 -7.29 0.52 -28.93
C SER A 145 -6.85 1.86 -29.50
N ASP A 146 -7.51 2.95 -29.09
CA ASP A 146 -7.18 4.30 -29.55
C ASP A 146 -6.05 4.94 -28.73
N ILE A 147 -5.65 4.32 -27.61
CA ILE A 147 -4.66 4.91 -26.68
C ILE A 147 -3.25 4.87 -27.27
N ASP A 148 -2.84 3.77 -27.91
CA ASP A 148 -1.49 3.62 -28.49
C ASP A 148 -1.46 3.98 -29.97
N GLN A 149 -1.86 5.21 -30.29
CA GLN A 149 -1.85 5.74 -31.66
C GLN A 149 -0.89 6.93 -31.79
N PRO A 150 -0.28 7.14 -32.98
CA PRO A 150 0.57 8.29 -33.22
C PRO A 150 -0.15 9.62 -32.90
N GLY A 151 0.53 10.48 -32.15
CA GLY A 151 0.00 11.79 -31.76
C GLY A 151 -0.84 11.80 -30.48
N VAL A 152 -1.22 10.64 -29.94
CA VAL A 152 -1.91 10.56 -28.64
C VAL A 152 -0.93 10.78 -27.50
N LEU A 153 -1.33 11.61 -26.53
CA LEU A 153 -0.60 11.95 -25.31
C LEU A 153 -1.20 11.18 -24.12
N VAL A 154 -0.48 10.19 -23.62
CA VAL A 154 -0.91 9.32 -22.52
C VAL A 154 -0.25 9.76 -21.22
N GLY A 155 -1.04 10.29 -20.28
CA GLY A 155 -0.56 10.75 -18.98
C GLY A 155 -0.46 9.65 -17.93
N VAL A 156 0.65 9.63 -17.21
CA VAL A 156 0.83 8.85 -15.98
C VAL A 156 1.39 9.70 -14.86
N GLN A 157 1.11 9.38 -13.60
CA GLN A 157 1.73 10.02 -12.44
C GLN A 157 3.05 9.32 -12.18
N ALA A 158 4.09 10.12 -11.99
CA ALA A 158 5.40 9.66 -11.62
C ALA A 158 5.38 8.75 -10.39
N GLY A 159 6.18 7.68 -10.44
CA GLY A 159 6.33 6.71 -9.37
C GLY A 159 5.17 5.72 -9.23
N THR A 160 4.05 5.89 -9.93
CA THR A 160 2.98 4.88 -9.93
C THR A 160 3.41 3.63 -10.67
N PHE A 161 2.81 2.48 -10.35
CA PHE A 161 3.08 1.24 -11.09
C PHE A 161 2.69 1.33 -12.57
N MET A 162 1.84 2.30 -12.93
CA MET A 162 1.39 2.56 -14.29
C MET A 162 2.49 3.16 -15.16
N GLU A 163 3.48 3.84 -14.58
CA GLU A 163 4.58 4.42 -15.35
C GLU A 163 5.38 3.34 -16.10
N PRO A 164 6.02 2.35 -15.43
CA PRO A 164 6.73 1.29 -16.15
C PRO A 164 5.78 0.38 -16.94
N ALA A 165 4.52 0.23 -16.52
CA ALA A 165 3.55 -0.57 -17.25
C ALA A 165 3.21 0.05 -18.61
N MET A 166 2.99 1.36 -18.65
CA MET A 166 2.68 2.08 -19.89
C MET A 166 3.91 2.29 -20.76
N GLU A 167 5.09 2.50 -20.17
CA GLU A 167 6.35 2.51 -20.91
C GLU A 167 6.59 1.18 -21.65
N GLY A 168 6.28 0.06 -21.01
CA GLY A 168 6.36 -1.27 -21.62
C GLY A 168 5.28 -1.54 -22.68
N PHE A 169 4.08 -0.95 -22.52
CA PHE A 169 2.92 -1.15 -23.37
C PHE A 169 2.93 -0.29 -24.65
N LEU A 170 3.21 1.00 -24.53
CA LEU A 170 3.10 1.96 -25.64
C LEU A 170 4.21 1.77 -26.67
N ARG A 171 3.85 1.84 -27.95
CA ARG A 171 4.76 1.74 -29.10
C ARG A 171 4.69 2.96 -30.01
N HIS A 172 3.55 3.65 -30.02
CA HIS A 172 3.26 4.74 -30.97
C HIS A 172 2.84 6.04 -30.30
N ALA A 173 2.08 5.96 -29.20
CA ALA A 173 1.69 7.14 -28.44
C ALA A 173 2.85 7.67 -27.59
N ARG A 174 2.75 8.94 -27.18
CA ARG A 174 3.73 9.57 -26.31
C ARG A 174 3.29 9.45 -24.86
N LEU A 175 4.12 8.80 -24.05
CA LEU A 175 3.97 8.81 -22.60
C LEU A 175 4.36 10.18 -22.03
N VAL A 176 3.51 10.74 -21.18
CA VAL A 176 3.71 11.98 -20.44
C VAL A 176 3.72 11.65 -18.95
N VAL A 177 4.90 11.73 -18.33
CA VAL A 177 5.05 11.50 -16.89
C VAL A 177 4.82 12.82 -16.14
N VAL A 178 3.70 12.87 -15.43
CA VAL A 178 3.24 14.01 -14.63
C VAL A 178 3.85 13.92 -13.23
N LYS A 179 4.50 14.99 -12.80
CA LYS A 179 5.14 15.10 -11.48
C LYS A 179 4.38 16.08 -10.58
N PRO A 180 4.31 15.84 -9.27
CA PRO A 180 3.79 16.84 -8.34
C PRO A 180 4.52 18.17 -8.47
N PRO A 181 3.84 19.33 -8.31
CA PRO A 181 2.46 19.50 -7.87
C PRO A 181 1.41 19.45 -9.01
N ALA A 182 1.80 19.08 -10.24
CA ALA A 182 0.83 18.79 -11.29
C ALA A 182 0.16 17.43 -11.03
N SER A 183 -1.11 17.32 -11.42
CA SER A 183 -1.88 16.07 -11.36
C SER A 183 -2.34 15.69 -12.75
N ARG A 184 -2.46 14.39 -13.01
CA ARG A 184 -2.87 13.86 -14.33
C ARG A 184 -4.23 14.40 -14.74
N GLU A 185 -5.14 14.56 -13.78
CA GLU A 185 -6.48 15.12 -13.98
C GLU A 185 -6.35 16.54 -14.52
N ARG A 186 -5.59 17.41 -13.85
CA ARG A 186 -5.41 18.80 -14.31
C ARG A 186 -4.72 18.91 -15.66
N GLU A 187 -3.81 17.99 -15.98
CA GLU A 187 -3.19 17.91 -17.30
C GLU A 187 -4.23 17.56 -18.37
N LEU A 188 -5.13 16.60 -18.09
CA LEU A 188 -6.23 16.23 -18.98
C LEU A 188 -7.24 17.37 -19.15
N GLY A 189 -7.65 18.01 -18.05
CA GLY A 189 -8.58 19.15 -18.06
C GLY A 189 -8.05 20.34 -18.84
N ALA A 190 -6.73 20.53 -18.85
CA ALA A 190 -6.06 21.56 -19.64
C ALA A 190 -5.73 21.16 -21.08
N GLY A 191 -6.05 19.93 -21.51
CA GLY A 191 -5.74 19.42 -22.84
C GLY A 191 -4.24 19.24 -23.11
N ARG A 192 -3.42 19.10 -22.05
CA ARG A 192 -1.98 18.80 -22.18
C ARG A 192 -1.70 17.31 -22.32
N ILE A 193 -2.70 16.48 -22.04
CA ILE A 193 -2.75 15.04 -22.35
C ILE A 193 -4.15 14.71 -22.86
N ASP A 194 -4.28 13.61 -23.61
CA ASP A 194 -5.55 13.16 -24.21
C ASP A 194 -6.27 12.12 -23.33
N VAL A 195 -5.49 11.33 -22.59
CA VAL A 195 -5.97 10.28 -21.69
C VAL A 195 -4.96 10.15 -20.56
N PHE A 196 -5.43 9.91 -19.33
CA PHE A 196 -4.54 9.45 -18.26
C PHE A 196 -4.89 8.03 -17.84
N MET A 197 -3.86 7.27 -17.51
CA MET A 197 -4.04 5.93 -16.98
C MET A 197 -4.28 6.01 -15.48
N THR A 198 -5.15 5.19 -14.91
CA THR A 198 -5.42 5.15 -13.47
C THR A 198 -5.94 3.77 -13.06
N ASP A 199 -6.38 3.61 -11.83
CA ASP A 199 -7.02 2.39 -11.32
C ASP A 199 -8.55 2.52 -11.28
N TYR A 200 -9.22 1.44 -10.88
CA TYR A 200 -10.67 1.37 -10.81
C TYR A 200 -11.24 2.37 -9.81
N ALA A 201 -10.63 2.53 -8.64
CA ALA A 201 -11.15 3.40 -7.59
C ALA A 201 -11.23 4.86 -8.07
N THR A 202 -10.19 5.33 -8.77
CA THR A 202 -10.23 6.66 -9.39
C THR A 202 -11.17 6.71 -10.58
N ALA A 203 -11.15 5.69 -11.44
CA ALA A 203 -12.01 5.64 -12.61
C ALA A 203 -13.50 5.74 -12.25
N ASP A 204 -13.94 4.98 -11.25
CA ASP A 204 -15.30 5.00 -10.72
C ASP A 204 -15.67 6.36 -10.11
N ALA A 205 -14.75 6.96 -9.33
CA ALA A 205 -14.93 8.29 -8.77
C ALA A 205 -15.10 9.38 -9.86
N CYS A 206 -14.34 9.31 -10.96
CA CYS A 206 -14.48 10.22 -12.09
C CYS A 206 -15.80 10.04 -12.87
N TRP A 207 -16.41 8.86 -12.82
CA TRP A 207 -17.73 8.61 -13.39
C TRP A 207 -18.87 9.15 -12.51
N ILE A 208 -18.74 9.01 -11.19
CA ILE A 208 -19.77 9.40 -10.22
C ILE A 208 -19.82 10.93 -10.03
N THR A 209 -18.70 11.62 -10.19
CA THR A 209 -18.66 13.08 -10.04
C THR A 209 -19.39 13.78 -11.20
N PRO A 210 -20.54 14.48 -10.97
CA PRO A 210 -21.40 14.99 -12.04
C PRO A 210 -20.82 16.16 -12.85
N THR A 211 -19.55 16.46 -12.71
CA THR A 211 -18.93 17.62 -13.31
C THR A 211 -17.59 17.21 -13.87
N GLY A 212 -17.49 17.19 -15.20
CA GLY A 212 -16.22 17.17 -15.93
C GLY A 212 -15.40 18.44 -15.65
N ARG A 213 -14.94 18.58 -14.41
CA ARG A 213 -13.91 19.52 -13.99
C ARG A 213 -12.74 18.70 -13.48
N ALA A 214 -12.00 18.20 -14.47
CA ALA A 214 -10.55 18.13 -14.41
C ALA A 214 -9.97 19.56 -14.37
#